data_AF-A0A9D4WTA0-F1
#
_entry.id   AF-A0A9D4WTA0-F1
#
_cell.length_a   1.000
_cell.length_b   1.000
_cell.length_c   1.000
_cell.angle_alpha   90.00
_cell.angle_beta   90.00
_cell.angle_gamma   90.00
#
_symmetry.space_group_name_H-M   'P 1'
#
loop_
_entity.id
_entity.type
_entity.pdbx_description
1 polymer ?
#
loop_
_entity_poly.entity_id
_entity_poly.type
_entity_poly.pdbx_seq_one_letter_code
_entity_poly.pdbx_strand_id
1 'polypeptide(L)'
;MEMRIAYRCWLLCLLRFISFVINHYANKDLDDHLEASKDKFKRLSTMELSDFGCFIIMSCGVILLQRTDISLIYHMIRGQGTIKLYVVYNVLEIFDKLCQSFNGDVLQTSFHSAEGLASCPPENMRFWLWRFVCDQALAVVASIVHSFILLAQAITLSTCIVAHNNALLALLVSNNFAEIKGNVFKRYSKDNVHSLVYFDSVERFHISAFILFVLAQNILEAEGPWFESFLYNIFLVYVCEMVIDIIKHSFIAKFNDIKPIAYSEFLEDLCKQTLNLQTEGVKKNLTFVPLAPACVVIRVLTPVYAANLPQNPLPWKIFWILLFLTMTYVMLTSLKVLMGMGLQKHATWYINRCRRRKHHLHAD
;
A
#
# COMPACT_ATOMS: atom_id res chain seq x y z
N MET A 1 -20.52 -9.27 5.80
CA MET A 1 -19.62 -10.22 5.11
C MET A 1 -18.44 -9.47 4.51
N GLU A 2 -18.73 -8.41 3.76
CA GLU A 2 -17.83 -7.33 3.32
C GLU A 2 -16.74 -6.98 4.32
N MET A 3 -17.10 -6.54 5.54
CA MET A 3 -16.12 -6.15 6.57
C MET A 3 -15.04 -7.22 6.83
N ARG A 4 -15.38 -8.50 6.75
CA ARG A 4 -14.42 -9.60 6.97
C ARG A 4 -13.48 -9.79 5.79
N ILE A 5 -13.96 -9.52 4.57
CA ILE A 5 -13.18 -9.60 3.34
C ILE A 5 -12.25 -8.39 3.28
N ALA A 6 -12.79 -7.19 3.42
CA ALA A 6 -12.02 -5.95 3.38
C ALA A 6 -10.94 -5.91 4.49
N TYR A 7 -11.25 -6.37 5.70
CA TYR A 7 -10.25 -6.51 6.76
C TYR A 7 -9.11 -7.49 6.39
N ARG A 8 -9.44 -8.63 5.78
CA ARG A 8 -8.43 -9.61 5.35
C ARG A 8 -7.58 -9.10 4.19
N CYS A 9 -8.20 -8.47 3.21
CA CYS A 9 -7.50 -7.87 2.08
C CYS A 9 -6.58 -6.75 2.58
N TRP A 10 -7.04 -5.90 3.49
CA TRP A 10 -6.19 -4.90 4.16
C TRP A 10 -5.01 -5.55 4.90
N LEU A 11 -5.26 -6.62 5.66
CA LEU A 11 -4.19 -7.35 6.35
C LEU A 11 -3.20 -8.01 5.38
N LEU A 12 -3.66 -8.47 4.22
CA LEU A 12 -2.82 -8.99 3.14
C LEU A 12 -1.98 -7.88 2.48
N CYS A 13 -2.57 -6.72 2.22
CA CYS A 13 -1.85 -5.54 1.73
C CYS A 13 -0.77 -5.11 2.74
N LEU A 14 -1.13 -5.05 4.02
CA LEU A 14 -0.19 -4.75 5.10
C LEU A 14 0.91 -5.81 5.22
N LEU A 15 0.57 -7.09 5.15
CA LEU A 15 1.57 -8.18 5.17
C LEU A 15 2.53 -8.10 3.98
N ARG A 16 2.03 -7.79 2.78
CA ARG A 16 2.85 -7.60 1.58
C ARG A 16 3.73 -6.36 1.71
N PHE A 17 3.19 -5.27 2.23
CA PHE A 17 3.94 -4.06 2.52
C PHE A 17 5.07 -4.31 3.53
N ILE A 18 4.76 -4.92 4.68
CA ILE A 18 5.77 -5.23 5.70
C ILE A 18 6.78 -6.23 5.16
N SER A 19 6.35 -7.23 4.37
CA SER A 19 7.27 -8.15 3.71
C SER A 19 8.20 -7.43 2.76
N PHE A 20 7.69 -6.49 1.96
CA PHE A 20 8.46 -5.67 1.06
C PHE A 20 9.50 -4.82 1.83
N VAL A 21 9.09 -4.13 2.89
CA VAL A 21 9.97 -3.32 3.75
C VAL A 21 11.05 -4.20 4.39
N ILE A 22 10.69 -5.33 5.01
CA ILE A 22 11.64 -6.25 5.63
C ILE A 22 12.61 -6.82 4.60
N ASN A 23 12.14 -7.24 3.43
CA ASN A 23 13.01 -7.82 2.40
C ASN A 23 14.00 -6.77 1.88
N HIS A 24 13.56 -5.51 1.75
CA HIS A 24 14.44 -4.40 1.39
C HIS A 24 15.50 -4.10 2.45
N TYR A 25 15.18 -4.23 3.74
CA TYR A 25 16.15 -4.09 4.83
C TYR A 25 17.08 -5.32 4.95
N ALA A 26 16.55 -6.53 4.80
CA ALA A 26 17.32 -7.78 4.93
C ALA A 26 18.29 -8.00 3.75
N ASN A 27 17.93 -7.56 2.53
CA ASN A 27 18.84 -7.64 1.38
C ASN A 27 20.02 -6.66 1.49
N LYS A 28 20.00 -5.73 2.45
CA LYS A 28 21.11 -4.80 2.71
C LYS A 28 22.19 -5.39 3.63
N ASP A 29 21.84 -6.37 4.47
CA ASP A 29 22.79 -7.02 5.39
C ASP A 29 23.41 -8.30 4.81
N LEU A 30 22.86 -8.86 3.72
CA LEU A 30 23.37 -10.09 3.09
C LEU A 30 24.23 -9.85 1.84
N ASP A 31 24.33 -8.61 1.34
CA ASP A 31 25.23 -8.28 0.22
C ASP A 31 26.66 -7.94 0.69
N ASP A 32 26.85 -7.41 1.92
CA ASP A 32 28.19 -7.08 2.44
C ASP A 32 29.02 -8.29 2.92
N HIS A 33 28.41 -9.48 3.00
CA HIS A 33 29.11 -10.71 3.44
C HIS A 33 29.36 -11.74 2.33
N LEU A 34 28.90 -11.50 1.10
CA LEU A 34 29.10 -12.42 -0.03
C LEU A 34 29.94 -11.84 -1.17
N GLU A 35 30.54 -10.66 -1.00
CA GLU A 35 31.46 -10.08 -1.99
C GLU A 35 32.93 -10.46 -1.71
N ALA A 36 33.17 -11.73 -1.42
CA ALA A 36 34.51 -12.30 -1.31
C ALA A 36 34.58 -13.74 -1.86
N SER A 37 34.03 -13.99 -3.05
CA SER A 37 34.53 -15.11 -3.88
C SER A 37 34.09 -15.07 -5.35
N LYS A 38 35.07 -14.70 -6.19
CA LYS A 38 35.36 -15.23 -7.54
C LYS A 38 34.36 -14.96 -8.69
N ASP A 39 34.84 -14.10 -9.59
CA ASP A 39 34.97 -14.32 -11.04
C ASP A 39 34.06 -15.37 -11.70
N LYS A 40 32.94 -14.88 -12.24
CA LYS A 40 32.51 -15.04 -13.64
C LYS A 40 31.29 -14.14 -13.82
N PHE A 41 31.20 -13.44 -14.95
CA PHE A 41 30.04 -12.63 -15.35
C PHE A 41 28.81 -13.55 -15.52
N LYS A 42 28.21 -13.97 -14.40
CA LYS A 42 27.04 -14.82 -14.35
C LYS A 42 25.86 -13.91 -14.63
N ARG A 43 25.13 -14.22 -15.70
CA ARG A 43 23.92 -13.50 -16.09
C ARG A 43 22.95 -13.46 -14.91
N LEU A 44 22.56 -12.26 -14.49
CA LEU A 44 21.62 -12.05 -13.39
C LEU A 44 20.32 -12.82 -13.65
N SER A 45 19.78 -13.45 -12.63
CA SER A 45 18.50 -14.14 -12.69
C SER A 45 17.34 -13.14 -12.81
N THR A 46 16.19 -13.60 -13.33
CA THR A 46 14.97 -12.79 -13.45
C THR A 46 14.57 -12.13 -12.11
N MET A 47 14.74 -12.87 -11.01
CA MET A 47 14.40 -12.39 -9.67
C MET A 47 15.32 -11.25 -9.23
N GLU A 48 16.64 -11.40 -9.41
CA GLU A 48 17.62 -10.36 -9.08
C GLU A 48 17.41 -9.07 -9.90
N LEU A 49 17.09 -9.18 -11.20
CA LEU A 49 16.78 -8.01 -12.05
C LEU A 49 15.51 -7.28 -11.61
N SER A 50 14.46 -8.04 -11.28
CA SER A 50 13.20 -7.51 -10.78
C SER A 50 13.38 -6.79 -9.43
N ASP A 51 14.14 -7.40 -8.52
CA ASP A 51 14.44 -6.84 -7.20
C ASP A 51 15.30 -5.57 -7.33
N PHE A 52 16.30 -5.58 -8.23
CA PHE A 52 17.10 -4.40 -8.56
C PHE A 52 16.26 -3.26 -9.15
N GLY A 53 15.30 -3.59 -10.04
CA GLY A 53 14.35 -2.62 -10.57
C GLY A 53 13.49 -1.98 -9.46
N CYS A 54 12.98 -2.78 -8.53
CA CYS A 54 12.24 -2.27 -7.38
C CYS A 54 13.11 -1.39 -6.47
N PHE A 55 14.36 -1.78 -6.26
CA PHE A 55 15.34 -1.02 -5.48
C PHE A 55 15.59 0.38 -6.08
N ILE A 56 15.76 0.47 -7.40
CA ILE A 56 15.94 1.76 -8.09
C ILE A 56 14.70 2.64 -7.90
N ILE A 57 13.50 2.09 -8.11
CA ILE A 57 12.24 2.84 -7.96
C ILE A 57 12.12 3.41 -6.54
N MET A 58 12.35 2.57 -5.53
CA MET A 58 12.30 2.98 -4.13
C MET A 58 13.34 4.05 -3.80
N SER A 59 14.59 3.83 -4.20
CA SER A 59 15.70 4.74 -3.92
C SER A 59 15.45 6.12 -4.55
N CYS A 60 15.06 6.15 -5.83
CA CYS A 60 14.71 7.40 -6.52
C CYS A 60 13.51 8.10 -5.86
N GLY A 61 12.44 7.36 -5.56
CA GLY A 61 11.25 7.90 -4.90
C GLY A 61 11.56 8.52 -3.54
N VAL A 62 12.25 7.79 -2.67
CA VAL A 62 12.63 8.27 -1.33
C VAL A 62 13.53 9.49 -1.41
N ILE A 63 14.56 9.49 -2.27
CA ILE A 63 15.48 10.63 -2.43
C ILE A 63 14.69 11.88 -2.85
N LEU A 64 13.82 11.77 -3.87
CA LEU A 64 13.04 12.92 -4.36
C LEU A 64 12.03 13.42 -3.32
N LEU A 65 11.33 12.52 -2.64
CA LEU A 65 10.39 12.89 -1.58
C LEU A 65 11.12 13.55 -0.39
N GLN A 66 12.31 13.08 -0.02
CA GLN A 66 13.12 13.67 1.05
C GLN A 66 13.62 15.08 0.71
N ARG A 67 13.90 15.35 -0.57
CA ARG A 67 14.27 16.69 -1.07
C ARG A 67 13.09 17.66 -1.14
N THR A 68 11.86 17.16 -1.00
CA THR A 68 10.65 17.98 -1.08
C THR A 68 10.33 18.61 0.28
N ASP A 69 10.16 19.93 0.28
CA ASP A 69 9.77 20.70 1.46
C ASP A 69 8.26 20.60 1.73
N ILE A 70 7.91 19.81 2.76
CA ILE A 70 6.51 19.59 3.18
C ILE A 70 5.85 20.91 3.59
N SER A 71 6.58 21.79 4.30
CA SER A 71 6.05 23.06 4.79
C SER A 71 5.58 23.96 3.64
N LEU A 72 6.29 23.98 2.51
CA LEU A 72 5.89 24.77 1.34
C LEU A 72 4.56 24.27 0.76
N ILE A 73 4.43 22.97 0.58
CA ILE A 73 3.19 22.34 0.07
C ILE A 73 2.05 22.59 1.06
N TYR A 74 2.30 22.41 2.36
CA TYR A 74 1.33 22.66 3.42
C TYR A 74 0.84 24.12 3.41
N HIS A 75 1.74 25.11 3.33
CA HIS A 75 1.35 26.52 3.28
C HIS A 75 0.57 26.88 2.01
N MET A 76 0.95 26.31 0.86
CA MET A 76 0.24 26.49 -0.39
C MET A 76 -1.20 25.95 -0.32
N ILE A 77 -1.37 24.77 0.29
CA ILE A 77 -2.66 24.09 0.47
C ILE A 77 -3.52 24.82 1.52
N ARG A 78 -2.94 25.18 2.66
CA ARG A 78 -3.63 25.90 3.75
C ARG A 78 -4.12 27.28 3.34
N GLY A 79 -3.44 27.94 2.39
CA GLY A 79 -3.87 29.22 1.83
C GLY A 79 -5.11 29.15 0.93
N GLN A 80 -5.59 27.95 0.59
CA GLN A 80 -6.78 27.78 -0.24
C GLN A 80 -8.07 27.78 0.59
N GLY A 81 -9.18 28.24 0.00
CA GLY A 81 -10.50 28.11 0.62
C GLY A 81 -10.94 26.65 0.73
N THR A 82 -11.73 26.32 1.76
CA THR A 82 -12.23 24.95 2.04
C THR A 82 -12.91 24.31 0.83
N ILE A 83 -13.60 25.12 0.02
CA ILE A 83 -14.26 24.65 -1.20
C ILE A 83 -13.26 24.14 -2.24
N LYS A 84 -12.16 24.89 -2.45
CA LYS A 84 -11.10 24.48 -3.39
C LYS A 84 -10.38 23.24 -2.89
N LEU A 85 -10.20 23.13 -1.58
CA LEU A 85 -9.48 22.02 -0.96
C LEU A 85 -10.17 20.67 -1.18
N TYR A 86 -11.51 20.59 -1.05
CA TYR A 86 -12.22 19.34 -1.33
C TYR A 86 -12.16 18.96 -2.82
N VAL A 87 -12.21 19.94 -3.72
CA VAL A 87 -12.11 19.68 -5.17
C VAL A 87 -10.75 19.09 -5.48
N VAL A 88 -9.68 19.68 -4.92
CA VAL A 88 -8.31 19.18 -5.10
C VAL A 88 -8.18 17.77 -4.54
N TYR A 89 -8.73 17.48 -3.36
CA TYR A 89 -8.68 16.13 -2.79
C TYR A 89 -9.37 15.09 -3.69
N ASN A 90 -10.60 15.36 -4.14
CA ASN A 90 -11.34 14.47 -5.04
C ASN A 90 -10.61 14.25 -6.37
N VAL A 91 -9.95 15.28 -6.90
CA VAL A 91 -9.14 15.15 -8.12
C VAL A 91 -7.91 14.28 -7.87
N LEU A 92 -7.20 14.49 -6.75
CA LEU A 92 -6.04 13.68 -6.38
C LEU A 92 -6.43 12.21 -6.16
N GLU A 93 -7.61 11.94 -5.62
CA GLU A 93 -8.13 10.59 -5.45
C GLU A 93 -8.42 9.88 -6.77
N ILE A 94 -8.97 10.59 -7.75
CA ILE A 94 -9.12 10.05 -9.11
C ILE A 94 -7.75 9.70 -9.70
N PHE A 95 -6.75 10.57 -9.49
CA PHE A 95 -5.39 10.29 -9.93
C PHE A 95 -4.73 9.13 -9.17
N ASP A 96 -4.98 8.97 -7.86
CA ASP A 96 -4.51 7.80 -7.09
C ASP A 96 -5.09 6.51 -7.70
N LYS A 97 -6.41 6.45 -7.93
CA LYS A 97 -7.07 5.30 -8.56
C LYS A 97 -6.53 5.01 -9.96
N LEU A 98 -6.25 6.04 -10.75
CA LEU A 98 -5.61 5.90 -12.06
C LEU A 98 -4.18 5.36 -11.93
N CYS A 99 -3.36 5.93 -11.05
CA CYS A 99 -1.99 5.50 -10.81
C CYS A 99 -1.90 4.08 -10.26
N GLN A 100 -2.83 3.65 -9.41
CA GLN A 100 -2.89 2.27 -8.91
C GLN A 100 -3.05 1.27 -10.07
N SER A 101 -3.94 1.56 -11.02
CA SER A 101 -4.11 0.72 -12.21
C SER A 101 -2.87 0.77 -13.13
N PHE A 102 -2.38 1.97 -13.42
CA PHE A 102 -1.28 2.19 -14.35
C PHE A 102 0.06 1.63 -13.84
N ASN A 103 0.40 1.85 -12.57
CA ASN A 103 1.65 1.33 -11.98
C ASN A 103 1.65 -0.20 -11.89
N GLY A 104 0.50 -0.82 -11.68
CA GLY A 104 0.36 -2.28 -11.72
C GLY A 104 0.78 -2.85 -13.07
N ASP A 105 0.26 -2.26 -14.16
CA ASP A 105 0.56 -2.68 -15.53
C ASP A 105 2.02 -2.38 -15.91
N VAL A 106 2.52 -1.17 -15.59
CA VAL A 106 3.90 -0.77 -15.91
C VAL A 106 4.92 -1.66 -15.21
N LEU A 107 4.72 -2.00 -13.93
CA LEU A 107 5.62 -2.92 -13.22
C LEU A 107 5.56 -4.33 -13.77
N GLN A 108 4.38 -4.81 -14.12
CA GLN A 108 4.25 -6.12 -14.77
C GLN A 108 5.01 -6.16 -16.10
N THR A 109 4.94 -5.09 -16.89
CA THR A 109 5.72 -4.99 -18.13
C THR A 109 7.23 -4.92 -17.87
N SER A 110 7.67 -4.19 -16.84
CA SER A 110 9.08 -4.14 -16.44
C SER A 110 9.60 -5.53 -16.02
N PHE A 111 8.82 -6.28 -15.24
CA PHE A 111 9.19 -7.64 -14.83
C PHE A 111 9.23 -8.62 -16.01
N HIS A 112 8.30 -8.50 -16.95
CA HIS A 112 8.34 -9.31 -18.17
C HIS A 112 9.57 -8.97 -19.04
N SER A 113 9.95 -7.69 -19.13
CA SER A 113 11.17 -7.28 -19.82
C SER A 113 12.44 -7.73 -19.09
N ALA A 114 12.43 -7.81 -17.75
CA ALA A 114 13.50 -8.40 -16.95
C ALA A 114 13.64 -9.92 -17.22
N GLU A 115 12.52 -10.63 -17.31
CA GLU A 115 12.51 -12.06 -17.65
C GLU A 115 13.04 -12.31 -19.07
N GLY A 116 12.62 -11.50 -20.03
CA GLY A 116 13.15 -11.54 -21.39
C GLY A 116 14.65 -11.25 -21.44
N LEU A 117 15.12 -10.28 -20.65
CA LEU A 117 16.55 -9.97 -20.53
C LEU A 117 17.36 -11.09 -19.87
N ALA A 118 16.78 -11.84 -18.93
CA ALA A 118 17.43 -12.99 -18.27
C ALA A 118 17.46 -14.26 -19.15
N SER A 119 16.51 -14.42 -20.08
CA SER A 119 16.33 -15.64 -20.89
C SER A 119 16.76 -15.53 -22.37
N CYS A 120 16.90 -14.32 -22.93
CA CYS A 120 17.24 -14.13 -24.35
C CYS A 120 18.61 -14.70 -24.79
N PRO A 121 18.80 -15.05 -26.09
CA PRO A 121 20.14 -15.33 -26.64
C PRO A 121 21.01 -14.05 -26.68
N PRO A 122 22.36 -14.18 -26.72
CA PRO A 122 23.29 -13.03 -26.67
C PRO A 122 23.12 -12.05 -27.85
N GLU A 123 22.66 -12.54 -29.00
CA GLU A 123 22.42 -11.72 -30.20
C GLU A 123 21.33 -10.66 -30.00
N ASN A 124 20.29 -10.99 -29.23
CA ASN A 124 19.16 -10.10 -28.97
C ASN A 124 19.31 -9.31 -27.66
N MET A 125 20.43 -9.46 -26.94
CA MET A 125 20.61 -8.90 -25.60
C MET A 125 20.53 -7.38 -25.58
N ARG A 126 21.03 -6.69 -26.61
CA ARG A 126 20.96 -5.22 -26.70
C ARG A 126 19.51 -4.71 -26.78
N PHE A 127 18.67 -5.40 -27.56
CA PHE A 127 17.25 -5.04 -27.70
C PHE A 127 16.51 -5.22 -26.37
N TRP A 128 16.68 -6.38 -25.72
CA TRP A 128 16.06 -6.65 -24.43
C TRP A 128 16.55 -5.72 -23.32
N LEU A 129 17.83 -5.36 -23.34
CA LEU A 129 18.40 -4.40 -22.40
C LEU A 129 17.78 -3.01 -22.57
N TRP A 130 17.70 -2.51 -23.81
CA TRP A 130 17.08 -1.22 -24.09
C TRP A 130 15.61 -1.19 -23.68
N ARG A 131 14.87 -2.26 -24.00
CA ARG A 131 13.48 -2.42 -23.59
C ARG A 131 13.33 -2.40 -22.06
N PHE A 132 14.15 -3.18 -21.34
CA PHE A 132 14.15 -3.18 -19.87
C PHE A 132 14.46 -1.79 -19.31
N VAL A 133 15.45 -1.08 -19.85
CA VAL A 133 15.78 0.29 -19.41
C VAL A 133 14.62 1.26 -19.66
N CYS A 134 13.95 1.20 -20.82
CA CYS A 134 12.79 2.03 -21.11
C CYS A 134 11.61 1.73 -20.18
N ASP A 135 11.26 0.46 -20.00
CA ASP A 135 10.16 0.04 -19.13
C ASP A 135 10.46 0.39 -17.67
N GLN A 136 11.72 0.25 -17.24
CA GLN A 136 12.18 0.65 -15.92
C GLN A 136 12.12 2.16 -15.71
N ALA A 137 12.51 2.97 -16.70
CA ALA A 137 12.41 4.42 -16.63
C ALA A 137 10.95 4.88 -16.51
N LEU A 138 10.04 4.25 -17.26
CA LEU A 138 8.61 4.49 -17.15
C LEU A 138 8.07 4.13 -15.75
N ALA A 139 8.48 2.97 -15.21
CA ALA A 139 8.10 2.52 -13.88
C ALA A 139 8.56 3.49 -12.77
N VAL A 140 9.78 4.03 -12.90
CA VAL A 140 10.34 5.03 -11.99
C VAL A 140 9.52 6.31 -12.03
N VAL A 141 9.27 6.87 -13.21
CA VAL A 141 8.49 8.12 -13.36
C VAL A 141 7.06 7.94 -12.83
N ALA A 142 6.39 6.85 -13.21
CA ALA A 142 5.02 6.57 -12.80
C ALA A 142 4.90 6.37 -11.28
N SER A 143 5.87 5.70 -10.65
CA SER A 143 5.93 5.51 -9.20
C SER A 143 6.26 6.80 -8.44
N ILE A 144 7.11 7.66 -9.00
CA ILE A 144 7.40 8.99 -8.43
C ILE A 144 6.14 9.84 -8.44
N VAL A 145 5.46 9.94 -9.59
CA VAL A 145 4.21 10.70 -9.72
C VAL A 145 3.17 10.21 -8.71
N HIS A 146 3.00 8.90 -8.59
CA HIS A 146 2.08 8.32 -7.62
C HIS A 146 2.46 8.65 -6.17
N SER A 147 3.75 8.58 -5.83
CA SER A 147 4.24 8.94 -4.49
C SER A 147 3.96 10.41 -4.14
N PHE A 148 4.08 11.31 -5.12
CA PHE A 148 3.72 12.73 -4.92
C PHE A 148 2.22 12.96 -4.77
N ILE A 149 1.38 12.23 -5.51
CA ILE A 149 -0.08 12.27 -5.34
C ILE A 149 -0.46 11.83 -3.92
N LEU A 150 0.07 10.70 -3.46
CA LEU A 150 -0.16 10.18 -2.10
C LEU A 150 0.33 11.16 -1.04
N LEU A 151 1.50 11.80 -1.23
CA LEU A 151 2.01 12.81 -0.32
C LEU A 151 1.09 14.05 -0.28
N ALA A 152 0.61 14.53 -1.42
CA ALA A 152 -0.30 15.66 -1.51
C ALA A 152 -1.65 15.36 -0.84
N GLN A 153 -2.18 14.14 -0.98
CA GLN A 153 -3.37 13.68 -0.27
C GLN A 153 -3.14 13.64 1.24
N ALA A 154 -2.00 13.11 1.70
CA ALA A 154 -1.66 13.05 3.12
C ALA A 154 -1.56 14.46 3.75
N ILE A 155 -0.90 15.40 3.06
CA ILE A 155 -0.81 16.80 3.51
C ILE A 155 -2.20 17.44 3.54
N THR A 156 -3.01 17.23 2.50
CA THR A 156 -4.38 17.75 2.43
C THR A 156 -5.24 17.24 3.58
N LEU A 157 -5.18 15.93 3.87
CA LEU A 157 -5.89 15.33 4.99
C LEU A 157 -5.43 15.92 6.33
N SER A 158 -4.11 16.08 6.51
CA SER A 158 -3.53 16.73 7.69
C SER A 158 -4.05 18.15 7.88
N THR A 159 -4.04 18.96 6.81
CA THR A 159 -4.57 20.33 6.83
C THR A 159 -6.05 20.35 7.22
N CYS A 160 -6.86 19.40 6.74
CA CYS A 160 -8.28 19.29 7.11
C CYS A 160 -8.50 18.87 8.56
N ILE A 161 -7.67 18.00 9.12
CA ILE A 161 -7.74 17.58 10.52
C ILE A 161 -7.37 18.73 11.45
N VAL A 162 -6.34 19.51 11.10
CA VAL A 162 -5.87 20.66 11.89
C VAL A 162 -6.81 21.86 11.75
N ALA A 163 -7.59 21.96 10.67
CA ALA A 163 -8.51 23.08 10.45
C ALA A 163 -9.72 23.03 11.39
N HIS A 164 -9.93 24.10 12.17
CA HIS A 164 -11.02 24.24 13.15
C HIS A 164 -12.46 24.32 12.57
N ASN A 165 -12.64 24.32 11.23
CA ASN A 165 -13.91 24.70 10.56
C ASN A 165 -14.70 23.53 9.95
N ASN A 166 -14.87 22.40 10.65
CA ASN A 166 -15.54 21.19 10.12
C ASN A 166 -15.00 20.74 8.74
N ALA A 167 -13.79 21.15 8.36
CA ALA A 167 -13.23 20.95 7.03
C ALA A 167 -13.04 19.46 6.73
N LEU A 168 -12.63 18.69 7.74
CA LEU A 168 -12.55 17.24 7.68
C LEU A 168 -13.91 16.60 7.32
N LEU A 169 -14.98 16.99 8.01
CA LEU A 169 -16.31 16.44 7.75
C LEU A 169 -16.78 16.77 6.33
N ALA A 170 -16.57 18.01 5.88
CA ALA A 170 -16.91 18.44 4.53
C ALA A 170 -16.12 17.66 3.45
N LEU A 171 -14.81 17.44 3.68
CA LEU A 171 -13.97 16.63 2.80
C LEU A 171 -14.46 15.19 2.72
N LEU A 172 -14.70 14.56 3.88
CA LEU A 172 -15.20 13.17 3.94
C LEU A 172 -16.54 13.05 3.24
N VAL A 173 -17.52 13.89 3.55
CA VAL A 173 -18.85 13.85 2.90
C VAL A 173 -18.76 14.03 1.39
N SER A 174 -17.90 14.94 0.92
CA SER A 174 -17.70 15.19 -0.51
C SER A 174 -17.08 13.99 -1.22
N ASN A 175 -16.02 13.41 -0.64
CA ASN A 175 -15.38 12.21 -1.16
C ASN A 175 -16.38 11.05 -1.23
N ASN A 176 -16.99 10.73 -0.09
CA ASN A 176 -17.98 9.68 0.07
C ASN A 176 -19.13 9.77 -0.95
N PHE A 177 -19.60 10.99 -1.24
CA PHE A 177 -20.64 11.21 -2.24
C PHE A 177 -20.15 10.95 -3.67
N ALA A 178 -18.94 11.42 -4.01
CA ALA A 178 -18.33 11.16 -5.31
C ALA A 178 -18.14 9.66 -5.56
N GLU A 179 -17.71 8.94 -4.52
CA GLU A 179 -17.50 7.50 -4.56
C GLU A 179 -18.81 6.71 -4.74
N ILE A 180 -19.84 7.02 -3.96
CA ILE A 180 -21.18 6.42 -4.10
C ILE A 180 -21.70 6.67 -5.52
N LYS A 181 -21.66 7.92 -5.99
CA LYS A 181 -22.14 8.29 -7.32
C LYS A 181 -21.40 7.53 -8.41
N GLY A 182 -20.07 7.36 -8.27
CA GLY A 182 -19.22 6.70 -9.25
C GLY A 182 -19.45 5.19 -9.39
N ASN A 183 -20.02 4.53 -8.38
CA ASN A 183 -20.16 3.07 -8.34
C ASN A 183 -21.61 2.58 -8.35
N VAL A 184 -22.57 3.29 -7.75
CA VAL A 184 -23.96 2.78 -7.56
C VAL A 184 -24.70 2.56 -8.88
N PHE A 185 -24.41 3.34 -9.91
CA PHE A 185 -25.08 3.21 -11.23
C PHE A 185 -24.35 2.29 -12.21
N LYS A 186 -23.18 1.75 -11.83
CA LYS A 186 -22.39 0.88 -12.71
C LYS A 186 -22.85 -0.56 -12.60
N ARG A 187 -22.79 -1.26 -13.74
CA ARG A 187 -23.05 -2.70 -13.78
C ARG A 187 -21.78 -3.47 -13.43
N TYR A 188 -21.86 -4.36 -12.45
CA TYR A 188 -20.75 -5.21 -12.01
C TYR A 188 -21.02 -6.67 -12.35
N SER A 189 -20.02 -7.32 -12.95
CA SER A 189 -19.94 -8.78 -12.97
C SER A 189 -19.33 -9.29 -11.65
N LYS A 190 -19.43 -10.59 -11.40
CA LYS A 190 -18.82 -11.23 -10.23
C LYS A 190 -17.31 -10.96 -10.12
N ASP A 191 -16.59 -11.05 -11.23
CA ASP A 191 -15.14 -10.76 -11.26
C ASP A 191 -14.85 -9.28 -10.96
N ASN A 192 -15.68 -8.36 -11.47
CA ASN A 192 -15.51 -6.92 -11.24
C ASN A 192 -15.68 -6.57 -9.76
N VAL A 193 -16.57 -7.27 -9.03
CA VAL A 193 -16.75 -7.08 -7.59
C VAL A 193 -15.52 -7.53 -6.80
N HIS A 194 -14.88 -8.63 -7.20
CA HIS A 194 -13.65 -9.07 -6.54
C HIS A 194 -12.52 -8.04 -6.69
N SER A 195 -12.36 -7.48 -7.89
CA SER A 195 -11.43 -6.38 -8.15
C SER A 195 -11.79 -5.12 -7.36
N LEU A 196 -13.08 -4.77 -7.26
CA LEU A 196 -13.54 -3.62 -6.48
C LEU A 196 -13.16 -3.74 -5.00
N VAL A 197 -13.51 -4.85 -4.34
CA VAL A 197 -13.17 -5.07 -2.92
C VAL A 197 -11.66 -4.99 -2.68
N TYR A 198 -10.88 -5.43 -3.67
CA TYR A 198 -9.43 -5.31 -3.60
C TYR A 198 -8.95 -3.86 -3.67
N PHE A 199 -9.46 -3.05 -4.60
CA PHE A 199 -9.13 -1.61 -4.66
C PHE A 199 -9.54 -0.87 -3.39
N ASP A 200 -10.70 -1.18 -2.82
CA ASP A 200 -11.14 -0.60 -1.53
C ASP A 200 -10.17 -0.94 -0.39
N SER A 201 -9.54 -2.11 -0.45
CA SER A 201 -8.55 -2.53 0.54
C SER A 201 -7.22 -1.81 0.39
N VAL A 202 -6.83 -1.48 -0.84
CA VAL A 202 -5.66 -0.64 -1.14
C VAL A 202 -5.91 0.80 -0.71
N GLU A 203 -7.09 1.33 -0.98
CA GLU A 203 -7.53 2.67 -0.53
C GLU A 203 -7.46 2.81 0.99
N ARG A 204 -7.99 1.84 1.74
CA ARG A 204 -7.86 1.79 3.20
C ARG A 204 -6.41 1.70 3.67
N PHE A 205 -5.53 1.03 2.93
CA PHE A 205 -4.11 0.99 3.23
C PHE A 205 -3.44 2.37 3.00
N HIS A 206 -3.81 3.09 1.93
CA HIS A 206 -3.37 4.46 1.71
C HIS A 206 -3.86 5.40 2.82
N ILE A 207 -5.12 5.29 3.25
CA ILE A 207 -5.67 6.03 4.40
C ILE A 207 -4.85 5.73 5.67
N SER A 208 -4.48 4.47 5.93
CA SER A 208 -3.60 4.12 7.05
C SER A 208 -2.24 4.83 6.97
N ALA A 209 -1.64 4.90 5.78
CA ALA A 209 -0.38 5.60 5.56
C ALA A 209 -0.53 7.12 5.76
N PHE A 210 -1.64 7.71 5.33
CA PHE A 210 -1.95 9.12 5.55
C PHE A 210 -2.14 9.44 7.04
N ILE A 211 -2.81 8.56 7.78
CA ILE A 211 -2.97 8.73 9.24
C ILE A 211 -1.61 8.64 9.95
N LEU A 212 -0.71 7.75 9.52
CA LEU A 212 0.66 7.70 10.03
C LEU A 212 1.43 9.00 9.72
N PHE A 213 1.22 9.59 8.54
CA PHE A 213 1.74 10.91 8.21
C PHE A 213 1.23 11.99 9.17
N VAL A 214 -0.08 12.03 9.45
CA VAL A 214 -0.67 13.00 10.39
C VAL A 214 -0.15 12.79 11.81
N LEU A 215 0.02 11.55 12.25
CA LEU A 215 0.64 11.22 13.54
C LEU A 215 2.05 11.79 13.64
N ALA A 216 2.87 11.55 12.63
CA ALA A 216 4.25 12.04 12.60
C ALA A 216 4.32 13.57 12.63
N GLN A 217 3.45 14.26 11.88
CA GLN A 217 3.37 15.73 11.93
C GLN A 217 2.96 16.22 13.31
N ASN A 218 1.95 15.61 13.95
CA ASN A 218 1.55 15.98 15.30
C ASN A 218 2.68 15.76 16.32
N ILE A 219 3.46 14.68 16.21
CA ILE A 219 4.61 14.44 17.08
C ILE A 219 5.69 15.52 16.90
N LEU A 220 5.91 16.01 15.68
CA LEU A 220 7.00 16.93 15.35
C LEU A 220 6.64 18.41 15.51
N GLU A 221 5.39 18.80 15.25
CA GLU A 221 4.98 20.21 15.09
C GLU A 221 3.88 20.66 16.06
N ALA A 222 3.14 19.75 16.70
CA ALA A 222 1.99 20.16 17.52
C ALA A 222 2.41 20.70 18.89
N GLU A 223 1.90 21.89 19.22
CA GLU A 223 2.04 22.51 20.53
C GLU A 223 0.81 22.16 21.41
N GLY A 224 1.04 21.56 22.58
CA GLY A 224 -0.03 21.24 23.55
C GLY A 224 -0.64 19.83 23.42
N PRO A 225 -1.78 19.56 24.11
CA PRO A 225 -2.40 18.24 24.12
C PRO A 225 -3.17 17.96 22.82
N TRP A 226 -2.54 17.24 21.89
CA TRP A 226 -3.12 16.90 20.58
C TRP A 226 -3.69 15.47 20.51
N PHE A 227 -3.31 14.58 21.42
CA PHE A 227 -3.55 13.14 21.30
C PHE A 227 -5.04 12.75 21.27
N GLU A 228 -5.85 13.30 22.16
CA GLU A 228 -7.31 13.00 22.21
C GLU A 228 -8.02 13.46 20.93
N SER A 229 -7.75 14.69 20.49
CA SER A 229 -8.28 15.24 19.24
C SER A 229 -7.84 14.41 18.04
N PHE A 230 -6.59 13.95 18.02
CA PHE A 230 -6.06 13.08 16.98
C PHE A 230 -6.80 11.73 16.93
N LEU A 231 -7.01 11.07 18.08
CA LEU A 231 -7.75 9.81 18.16
C LEU A 231 -9.19 9.95 17.65
N TYR A 232 -9.88 11.03 18.03
CA TYR A 232 -11.24 11.31 17.55
C TYR A 232 -11.28 11.47 16.02
N ASN A 233 -10.35 12.25 15.46
CA ASN A 233 -10.30 12.47 14.01
C ASN A 233 -9.97 11.19 13.23
N ILE A 234 -9.06 10.34 13.72
CA ILE A 234 -8.78 9.03 13.13
C ILE A 234 -10.03 8.16 13.13
N PHE A 235 -10.70 8.09 14.28
CA PHE A 235 -11.91 7.30 14.43
C PHE A 235 -12.98 7.75 13.44
N LEU A 236 -13.17 9.07 13.30
CA LEU A 236 -14.10 9.65 12.34
C LEU A 236 -13.76 9.24 10.89
N VAL A 237 -12.51 9.40 10.47
CA VAL A 237 -12.06 9.03 9.10
C VAL A 237 -12.34 7.54 8.82
N TYR A 238 -11.93 6.63 9.70
CA TYR A 238 -12.12 5.19 9.50
C TYR A 238 -13.59 4.76 9.55
N VAL A 239 -14.39 5.34 10.44
CA VAL A 239 -15.81 5.00 10.54
C VAL A 239 -16.57 5.51 9.32
N CYS A 240 -16.29 6.73 8.86
CA CYS A 240 -16.87 7.26 7.63
C CYS A 240 -16.54 6.35 6.43
N GLU A 241 -15.28 5.99 6.25
CA GLU A 241 -14.85 5.07 5.20
C GLU A 241 -15.61 3.74 5.26
N MET A 242 -15.69 3.14 6.45
CA MET A 242 -16.36 1.86 6.62
C MET A 242 -17.86 1.93 6.33
N VAL A 243 -18.53 2.99 6.77
CA VAL A 243 -19.96 3.19 6.53
C VAL A 243 -20.23 3.32 5.03
N ILE A 244 -19.38 4.02 4.30
CA ILE A 244 -19.55 4.25 2.86
C ILE A 244 -19.30 2.99 2.06
N ASP A 245 -18.27 2.23 2.40
CA ASP A 245 -18.04 0.91 1.80
C ASP A 245 -19.24 -0.01 2.01
N ILE A 246 -19.81 -0.04 3.22
CA ILE A 246 -21.02 -0.84 3.50
C ILE A 246 -22.19 -0.39 2.62
N ILE A 247 -22.41 0.92 2.49
CA ILE A 247 -23.48 1.48 1.67
C ILE A 247 -23.25 1.14 0.18
N LYS A 248 -22.04 1.42 -0.34
CA LYS A 248 -21.60 1.13 -1.71
C LYS A 248 -21.88 -0.32 -2.07
N HIS A 249 -21.38 -1.26 -1.26
CA HIS A 249 -21.53 -2.69 -1.52
C HIS A 249 -22.98 -3.17 -1.39
N SER A 250 -23.75 -2.61 -0.46
CA SER A 250 -25.18 -2.91 -0.34
C SER A 250 -25.96 -2.52 -1.60
N PHE A 251 -25.66 -1.35 -2.17
CA PHE A 251 -26.26 -0.91 -3.43
C PHE A 251 -25.79 -1.75 -4.61
N ILE A 252 -24.49 -2.01 -4.74
CA ILE A 252 -23.95 -2.84 -5.83
C ILE A 252 -24.59 -4.23 -5.81
N ALA A 253 -24.67 -4.85 -4.64
CA ALA A 253 -25.28 -6.16 -4.50
C ALA A 253 -26.77 -6.16 -4.88
N LYS A 254 -27.52 -5.13 -4.46
CA LYS A 254 -28.95 -5.00 -4.77
C LYS A 254 -29.22 -4.69 -6.25
N PHE A 255 -28.47 -3.77 -6.86
CA PHE A 255 -28.70 -3.35 -8.25
C PHE A 255 -28.19 -4.37 -9.29
N ASN A 256 -27.17 -5.15 -8.95
CA ASN A 256 -26.59 -6.15 -9.86
C ASN A 256 -27.04 -7.59 -9.57
N ASP A 257 -28.00 -7.78 -8.66
CA ASP A 257 -28.51 -9.09 -8.20
C ASP A 257 -27.38 -10.05 -7.78
N ILE A 258 -26.39 -9.53 -7.06
CA ILE A 258 -25.23 -10.30 -6.63
C ILE A 258 -25.59 -11.01 -5.32
N LYS A 259 -25.74 -12.33 -5.43
CA LYS A 259 -26.01 -13.18 -4.27
C LYS A 259 -24.88 -13.06 -3.24
N PRO A 260 -25.18 -13.05 -1.92
CA PRO A 260 -24.16 -13.08 -0.87
C PRO A 260 -23.15 -14.24 -0.99
N ILE A 261 -23.54 -15.29 -1.71
CA ILE A 261 -22.70 -16.46 -2.00
C ILE A 261 -21.42 -16.06 -2.77
N ALA A 262 -21.50 -15.08 -3.67
CA ALA A 262 -20.33 -14.60 -4.42
C ALA A 262 -19.23 -14.06 -3.49
N TYR A 263 -19.63 -13.31 -2.44
CA TYR A 263 -18.70 -12.82 -1.43
C TYR A 263 -18.09 -13.94 -0.57
N SER A 264 -18.82 -15.04 -0.31
CA SER A 264 -18.23 -16.22 0.38
C SER A 264 -17.21 -16.93 -0.47
N GLU A 265 -17.47 -17.07 -1.76
CA GLU A 265 -16.57 -17.73 -2.68
C GLU A 265 -15.27 -16.94 -2.80
N PHE A 266 -15.36 -15.61 -2.94
CA PHE A 266 -14.18 -14.75 -2.89
C PHE A 266 -13.40 -14.89 -1.58
N LEU A 267 -14.10 -14.88 -0.44
CA LEU A 267 -13.47 -15.08 0.86
C LEU A 267 -12.80 -16.46 0.99
N GLU A 268 -13.42 -17.50 0.43
CA GLU A 268 -12.87 -18.86 0.39
C GLU A 268 -11.62 -18.92 -0.49
N ASP A 269 -11.63 -18.27 -1.65
CA ASP A 269 -10.49 -18.21 -2.56
C ASP A 269 -9.30 -17.46 -1.93
N LEU A 270 -9.54 -16.33 -1.26
CA LEU A 270 -8.52 -15.61 -0.49
C LEU A 270 -7.94 -16.48 0.66
N CYS A 271 -8.78 -17.27 1.33
CA CYS A 271 -8.33 -18.18 2.37
C CYS A 271 -7.47 -19.31 1.79
N LYS A 272 -7.83 -19.88 0.64
CA LYS A 272 -7.04 -20.91 -0.06
C LYS A 272 -5.69 -20.35 -0.53
N GLN A 273 -5.68 -19.13 -1.06
CA GLN A 273 -4.45 -18.42 -1.43
C GLN A 273 -3.53 -18.22 -0.22
N THR A 274 -4.08 -17.79 0.92
CA THR A 274 -3.31 -17.59 2.16
C THR A 274 -2.65 -18.87 2.67
N LEU A 275 -3.31 -20.03 2.49
CA LEU A 275 -2.80 -21.33 2.91
C LEU A 275 -1.92 -22.02 1.85
N ASN A 276 -1.60 -21.34 0.73
CA ASN A 276 -0.91 -21.91 -0.42
C ASN A 276 -1.59 -23.18 -0.98
N LEU A 277 -2.92 -23.30 -0.81
CA LEU A 277 -3.70 -24.46 -1.29
C LEU A 277 -4.11 -24.32 -2.77
N GLN A 278 -3.82 -23.19 -3.42
CA GLN A 278 -4.05 -22.99 -4.85
C GLN A 278 -2.88 -23.56 -5.65
N THR A 279 -3.16 -24.57 -6.48
CA THR A 279 -2.27 -25.08 -7.53
C THR A 279 -2.00 -23.97 -8.54
N GLU A 280 -0.78 -23.93 -9.09
CA GLU A 280 -0.12 -22.84 -9.83
C GLU A 280 -0.87 -22.19 -11.02
N GLY A 281 -2.09 -22.63 -11.38
CA GLY A 281 -2.80 -22.26 -12.60
C GLY A 281 -3.81 -21.10 -12.55
N VAL A 282 -4.11 -20.52 -11.38
CA VAL A 282 -5.05 -19.36 -11.29
C VAL A 282 -4.45 -18.23 -10.44
N LYS A 283 -3.24 -17.79 -10.80
CA LYS A 283 -2.69 -16.53 -10.27
C LYS A 283 -3.36 -15.34 -10.95
N LYS A 284 -4.59 -14.99 -10.54
CA LYS A 284 -5.01 -13.59 -10.61
C LYS A 284 -4.20 -12.86 -9.55
N ASN A 285 -2.95 -12.53 -9.87
CA ASN A 285 -2.06 -11.80 -8.99
C ASN A 285 -2.74 -10.46 -8.68
N LEU A 286 -3.19 -10.31 -7.43
CA LEU A 286 -3.48 -9.01 -6.87
C LEU A 286 -2.17 -8.22 -6.97
N THR A 287 -2.00 -7.34 -7.95
CA THR A 287 -0.75 -6.58 -8.12
C THR A 287 -0.79 -5.42 -7.14
N PHE A 288 -0.62 -5.71 -5.85
CA PHE A 288 -0.45 -4.64 -4.86
C PHE A 288 0.96 -4.15 -5.05
N VAL A 289 1.10 -2.90 -5.47
CA VAL A 289 2.38 -2.24 -5.64
C VAL A 289 2.64 -1.40 -4.39
N PRO A 290 3.33 -1.92 -3.37
CA PRO A 290 3.59 -1.18 -2.14
C PRO A 290 4.60 -0.03 -2.32
N LEU A 291 5.18 0.18 -3.51
CA LEU A 291 6.31 1.08 -3.73
C LEU A 291 5.99 2.54 -3.38
N ALA A 292 4.91 3.09 -3.94
CA ALA A 292 4.53 4.48 -3.70
C ALA A 292 4.18 4.76 -2.22
N PRO A 293 3.28 3.99 -1.56
CA PRO A 293 3.03 4.21 -0.14
C PRO A 293 4.26 3.93 0.73
N ALA A 294 5.17 3.03 0.33
CA ALA A 294 6.42 2.80 1.05
C ALA A 294 7.33 4.02 1.01
N CYS A 295 7.45 4.69 -0.14
CA CYS A 295 8.21 5.93 -0.26
C CYS A 295 7.66 7.01 0.68
N VAL A 296 6.33 7.17 0.74
CA VAL A 296 5.67 8.14 1.63
C VAL A 296 5.91 7.78 3.10
N VAL A 297 5.72 6.53 3.49
CA VAL A 297 5.95 6.09 4.89
C VAL A 297 7.42 6.29 5.31
N ILE A 298 8.39 5.95 4.46
CA ILE A 298 9.81 6.17 4.74
C ILE A 298 10.09 7.67 4.90
N ARG A 299 9.57 8.52 4.00
CA ARG A 299 9.70 9.98 4.07
C ARG A 299 9.15 10.56 5.38
N VAL A 300 8.04 10.01 5.87
CA VAL A 300 7.37 10.40 7.11
C VAL A 300 8.14 9.99 8.35
N LEU A 301 8.63 8.76 8.37
CA LEU A 301 9.30 8.21 9.54
C LEU A 301 10.72 8.76 9.70
N THR A 302 11.40 9.12 8.60
CA THR A 302 12.77 9.67 8.61
C THR A 302 12.95 10.84 9.62
N PRO A 303 12.16 11.93 9.57
CA PRO A 303 12.30 13.03 10.52
C PRO A 303 11.90 12.65 11.95
N VAL A 304 10.93 11.74 12.15
CA VAL A 304 10.54 11.25 13.49
C VAL A 304 11.69 10.49 14.13
N TYR A 305 12.38 9.61 13.39
CA TYR A 305 13.59 8.96 13.88
C TYR A 305 14.72 9.97 14.13
N ALA A 306 14.89 10.96 13.25
CA ALA A 306 15.91 11.99 13.39
C ALA A 306 15.73 12.84 14.67
N ALA A 307 14.49 13.18 15.03
CA ALA A 307 14.17 13.95 16.24
C ALA A 307 14.39 13.17 17.54
N ASN A 308 14.21 11.85 17.51
CA ASN A 308 14.40 10.98 18.68
C ASN A 308 15.86 10.50 18.86
N LEU A 309 16.77 10.86 17.96
CA LEU A 309 18.18 10.51 18.07
C LEU A 309 18.92 11.49 19.02
N PRO A 310 19.59 11.00 20.07
CA PRO A 310 20.32 11.86 20.99
C PRO A 310 21.52 12.53 20.30
N GLN A 311 21.74 13.82 20.62
CA GLN A 311 22.85 14.62 20.10
C GLN A 311 24.18 14.18 20.71
N ASN A 312 24.76 13.15 20.10
CA ASN A 312 25.95 12.47 20.57
C ASN A 312 27.07 12.50 19.52
N PRO A 313 28.35 12.30 19.91
CA PRO A 313 29.44 12.18 18.95
C PRO A 313 29.17 11.07 17.92
N LEU A 314 29.69 11.25 16.69
CA LEU A 314 29.42 10.40 15.51
C LEU A 314 29.33 8.89 15.79
N PRO A 315 30.28 8.23 16.49
CA PRO A 315 30.20 6.79 16.74
C PRO A 315 29.00 6.40 17.62
N TRP A 316 28.69 7.20 18.62
CA TRP A 316 27.55 6.95 19.50
C TRP A 316 26.22 7.24 18.79
N LYS A 317 26.18 8.24 17.90
CA LYS A 317 25.02 8.48 17.02
C LYS A 317 24.76 7.30 16.08
N ILE A 318 25.79 6.72 15.47
CA ILE A 318 25.67 5.51 14.62
C ILE A 318 25.14 4.33 15.45
N PHE A 319 25.63 4.15 16.68
CA PHE A 319 25.13 3.11 17.59
C PHE A 319 23.61 3.25 17.85
N TRP A 320 23.13 4.45 18.17
CA TRP A 320 21.69 4.68 18.37
C TRP A 320 20.87 4.48 17.10
N ILE A 321 21.39 4.87 15.93
CA ILE A 321 20.74 4.60 14.64
C ILE A 321 20.61 3.10 14.42
N LEU A 322 21.68 2.33 14.61
CA LEU A 322 21.67 0.87 14.46
C LEU A 322 20.72 0.21 15.46
N LEU A 323 20.69 0.70 16.70
CA LEU A 323 19.77 0.21 17.73
C LEU A 323 18.31 0.44 17.34
N PHE A 324 17.93 1.67 16.96
CA PHE A 324 16.55 1.97 16.53
C PHE A 324 16.18 1.22 15.26
N LEU A 325 17.12 1.05 14.31
CA LEU A 325 16.90 0.26 13.11
C LEU A 325 16.66 -1.22 13.46
N THR A 326 17.46 -1.79 14.37
CA THR A 326 17.30 -3.18 14.82
C THR A 326 15.97 -3.37 15.54
N MET A 327 15.62 -2.47 16.46
CA MET A 327 14.34 -2.50 17.19
C MET A 327 13.14 -2.44 16.24
N THR A 328 13.21 -1.57 15.23
CA THR A 328 12.12 -1.40 14.26
C THR A 328 12.03 -2.59 13.31
N TYR A 329 13.16 -3.18 12.90
CA TYR A 329 13.21 -4.44 12.16
C TYR A 329 12.61 -5.60 12.96
N VAL A 330 12.97 -5.76 14.24
CA VAL A 330 12.41 -6.79 15.14
C VAL A 330 10.90 -6.56 15.36
N MET A 331 10.46 -5.31 15.51
CA MET A 331 9.04 -4.98 15.64
C MET A 331 8.27 -5.31 14.36
N LEU A 332 8.80 -4.95 13.18
CA LEU A 332 8.14 -5.24 11.91
C LEU A 332 8.11 -6.74 11.60
N THR A 333 9.18 -7.47 11.88
CA THR A 333 9.25 -8.93 11.70
C THR A 333 8.31 -9.66 12.66
N SER A 334 8.27 -9.28 13.94
CA SER A 334 7.31 -9.84 14.90
C SER A 334 5.86 -9.54 14.50
N LEU A 335 5.57 -8.31 14.05
CA LEU A 335 4.26 -7.94 13.52
C LEU A 335 3.91 -8.75 12.27
N LYS A 336 4.84 -8.94 11.33
CA LYS A 336 4.66 -9.80 10.15
C LYS A 336 4.32 -11.23 10.54
N VAL A 337 5.06 -11.82 11.47
CA VAL A 337 4.83 -13.19 11.95
C VAL A 337 3.48 -13.30 12.64
N LEU A 338 3.15 -12.37 13.54
CA LEU A 338 1.87 -12.34 14.27
C LEU A 338 0.69 -12.25 13.30
N MET A 339 0.74 -11.31 12.35
CA MET A 339 -0.31 -11.15 11.34
C MET A 339 -0.40 -12.35 10.41
N GLY A 340 0.74 -12.94 10.01
CA GLY A 340 0.79 -14.15 9.18
C GLY A 340 0.15 -15.34 9.88
N MET A 341 0.52 -15.60 11.13
CA MET A 341 -0.08 -16.65 11.96
C MET A 341 -1.58 -16.41 12.20
N GLY A 342 -1.97 -15.18 12.51
CA GLY A 342 -3.36 -14.81 12.70
C GLY A 342 -4.21 -15.04 11.44
N LEU A 343 -3.69 -14.65 10.28
CA LEU A 343 -4.34 -14.82 8.99
C LEU A 343 -4.46 -16.31 8.62
N GLN A 344 -3.39 -17.10 8.82
CA GLN A 344 -3.40 -18.56 8.61
C GLN A 344 -4.40 -19.25 9.54
N LYS A 345 -4.38 -18.95 10.85
CA LYS A 345 -5.32 -19.53 11.82
C LYS A 345 -6.77 -19.22 11.45
N HIS A 346 -7.06 -17.99 11.06
CA HIS A 346 -8.40 -17.59 10.64
C HIS A 346 -8.79 -18.19 9.27
N ALA A 347 -7.86 -18.34 8.33
CA ALA A 347 -8.09 -19.02 7.05
C ALA A 347 -8.42 -20.51 7.24
N THR A 348 -7.65 -21.22 8.05
CA THR A 348 -7.89 -22.63 8.41
C THR A 348 -9.24 -22.79 9.12
N TRP A 349 -9.55 -21.93 10.08
CA TRP A 349 -10.85 -21.93 10.74
C TRP A 349 -12.01 -21.73 9.76
N TYR A 350 -11.89 -20.78 8.83
CA TYR A 350 -12.93 -20.49 7.84
C TYR A 350 -13.15 -21.65 6.86
N ILE A 351 -12.07 -22.22 6.31
CA ILE A 351 -12.16 -23.37 5.38
C ILE A 351 -12.76 -24.59 6.08
N ASN A 352 -12.35 -24.87 7.32
CA ASN A 352 -12.92 -25.95 8.11
C ASN A 352 -14.42 -25.73 8.38
N ARG A 353 -14.84 -24.48 8.64
CA ARG A 353 -16.26 -24.13 8.78
C ARG A 353 -17.04 -24.35 7.47
N CYS A 354 -16.47 -23.99 6.31
CA CYS A 354 -17.10 -24.23 5.01
C CYS A 354 -17.20 -25.73 4.69
N ARG A 355 -16.15 -26.51 4.96
CA ARG A 355 -16.14 -27.97 4.77
C ARG A 355 -17.22 -28.65 5.61
N ARG A 356 -17.35 -28.29 6.89
CA ARG A 356 -18.42 -28.83 7.77
C ARG A 356 -19.81 -28.53 7.23
N ARG A 357 -20.07 -27.30 6.77
CA ARG A 357 -21.37 -26.95 6.17
C ARG A 357 -21.69 -27.76 4.92
N LYS A 358 -20.71 -28.03 4.05
CA LYS A 358 -20.89 -28.88 2.86
C LYS A 358 -21.21 -30.34 3.22
N HIS A 359 -20.58 -30.90 4.26
CA HIS A 359 -20.89 -32.26 4.70
C HIS A 359 -22.31 -32.41 5.27
N HIS A 360 -22.82 -31.41 6.01
CA HIS A 360 -24.20 -31.45 6.51
C HIS A 360 -25.24 -31.42 5.39
N LEU A 361 -24.98 -30.68 4.31
CA LEU A 361 -25.87 -30.62 3.13
C LEU A 361 -25.91 -31.90 2.28
N HIS A 362 -24.98 -32.85 2.50
CA HIS A 362 -24.94 -34.14 1.79
C HIS A 362 -25.43 -35.31 2.65
N ALA A 363 -25.73 -35.07 3.93
CA ALA A 363 -26.21 -36.08 4.87
C ALA A 363 -27.73 -36.00 5.14
N ASP A 364 -28.36 -34.91 4.69
CA ASP A 364 -29.81 -34.72 4.59
C ASP A 364 -30.24 -34.91 3.12
#